data_AF-A0AAV2HL36-F1
#
_entry.id   AF-A0AAV2HL36-F1
#
_cell.length_a   1.000
_cell.length_b   1.000
_cell.length_c   1.000
_cell.angle_alpha   90.00
_cell.angle_beta   90.00
_cell.angle_gamma   90.00
#
_symmetry.space_group_name_H-M   'P 1'
#
loop_
_entity.id
_entity.type
_entity.pdbx_description
1 polymer ?
#
loop_
_entity_poly.entity_id
_entity_poly.type
_entity_poly.pdbx_seq_one_letter_code
_entity_poly.pdbx_strand_id
1 'polypeptide(L)'
;MKNHWPVGDANKLLSAEVKRVLEKGQRVLVLGGDHSLGIGSVHGHCQVEPDLIVIWVDAHADINTPLTTISGNMHGMSLSFLVKEL
;
A
#
# COMPACT_ATOMS: atom_id res chain seq x y z
N MET A 1 7.27 -14.94 0.17
CA MET A 1 6.90 -13.80 1.06
C MET A 1 6.19 -14.31 2.30
N LYS A 2 6.56 -13.83 3.48
CA LYS A 2 5.94 -14.20 4.76
C LYS A 2 4.55 -13.56 4.84
N ASN A 3 3.57 -14.30 5.37
CA ASN A 3 2.21 -13.81 5.66
C ASN A 3 1.50 -13.14 4.45
N HIS A 4 1.85 -13.51 3.21
CA HIS A 4 1.36 -12.82 2.01
C HIS A 4 -0.16 -12.89 1.84
N TRP A 5 -0.80 -14.02 2.18
CA TRP A 5 -2.26 -14.16 2.16
C TRP A 5 -2.98 -13.19 3.11
N PRO A 6 -2.74 -13.24 4.44
CA PRO A 6 -3.44 -12.35 5.36
C PRO A 6 -3.13 -10.87 5.09
N VAL A 7 -1.90 -10.53 4.70
CA VAL A 7 -1.56 -9.13 4.35
C VAL A 7 -2.25 -8.69 3.07
N GLY A 8 -2.34 -9.56 2.06
CA GLY A 8 -3.05 -9.27 0.82
C GLY A 8 -4.55 -9.05 1.05
N ASP A 9 -5.19 -9.92 1.83
CA ASP A 9 -6.62 -9.79 2.13
C ASP A 9 -6.92 -8.57 3.01
N ALA A 10 -6.07 -8.26 3.99
CA ALA A 10 -6.18 -7.02 4.76
C ALA A 10 -6.07 -5.77 3.85
N ASN A 11 -5.15 -5.78 2.88
CA ASN A 11 -5.00 -4.66 1.95
C ASN A 11 -6.17 -4.52 0.97
N LYS A 12 -6.82 -5.62 0.56
CA LYS A 12 -8.06 -5.56 -0.24
C LYS A 12 -9.19 -4.87 0.55
N LEU A 13 -9.37 -5.26 1.81
CA LEU A 13 -10.37 -4.64 2.69
C LEU A 13 -10.07 -3.17 2.94
N LEU A 14 -8.81 -2.84 3.23
CA LEU A 14 -8.36 -1.47 3.43
C LEU A 14 -8.58 -0.62 2.18
N SER A 15 -8.21 -1.13 1.00
CA SER A 15 -8.40 -0.42 -0.26
C SER A 15 -9.86 -0.09 -0.54
N ALA A 16 -10.78 -1.04 -0.27
CA ALA A 16 -12.21 -0.80 -0.43
C ALA A 16 -12.72 0.28 0.52
N GLU A 17 -12.23 0.31 1.77
CA GLU A 17 -12.65 1.28 2.77
C GLU A 17 -12.09 2.68 2.49
N VAL A 18 -10.81 2.79 2.09
CA VAL A 18 -10.21 4.06 1.68
C VAL A 18 -10.99 4.66 0.50
N LYS A 19 -11.26 3.85 -0.53
CA LYS A 19 -12.07 4.26 -1.67
C LYS A 19 -13.44 4.79 -1.23
N ARG A 20 -14.15 4.04 -0.38
CA ARG A 20 -15.49 4.39 0.12
C ARG A 20 -15.51 5.73 0.87
N VAL A 21 -14.47 6.04 1.66
CA VAL A 21 -14.39 7.31 2.39
C VAL A 21 -14.08 8.46 1.43
N LEU A 22 -13.17 8.26 0.47
CA LEU A 22 -12.84 9.28 -0.54
C LEU A 22 -14.01 9.58 -1.48
N GLU A 23 -14.80 8.59 -1.88
CA GLU A 23 -16.02 8.77 -2.69
C GLU A 23 -17.07 9.66 -2.00
N LYS A 24 -16.99 9.83 -0.67
CA LYS A 24 -17.83 10.75 0.11
C LYS A 24 -17.26 12.17 0.18
N GLY A 25 -16.17 12.46 -0.53
CA GLY A 25 -15.45 13.73 -0.44
C GLY A 25 -14.75 13.96 0.90
N GLN A 26 -14.51 12.89 1.68
CA GLN A 26 -13.86 12.98 2.98
C GLN A 26 -12.35 12.73 2.88
N ARG A 27 -11.58 13.28 3.83
CA ARG A 27 -10.16 12.97 3.96
C ARG A 27 -9.99 11.65 4.74
N VAL A 28 -9.02 10.85 4.30
CA VAL A 28 -8.69 9.56 4.93
C VAL A 28 -7.42 9.71 5.78
N LEU A 29 -7.48 9.25 7.02
CA LEU A 29 -6.32 8.98 7.85
C LEU A 29 -6.30 7.49 8.17
N VAL A 30 -5.28 6.79 7.69
CA VAL A 30 -5.05 5.38 8.06
C VAL A 30 -4.02 5.36 9.19
N LEU A 31 -4.45 4.90 10.37
CA LEU A 31 -3.54 4.67 11.49
C LEU A 31 -3.06 3.23 11.43
N GLY A 32 -1.75 3.08 11.25
CA GLY A 32 -1.17 1.84 10.78
C GLY A 32 -0.76 0.84 11.85
N GLY A 33 -0.46 -0.37 11.34
CA GLY A 33 0.56 -1.27 11.88
C GLY A 33 1.88 -1.04 11.11
N ASP A 34 2.45 -2.08 10.51
CA ASP A 34 3.63 -1.93 9.64
C ASP A 34 3.30 -1.34 8.26
N HIS A 35 4.33 -0.98 7.49
CA HIS A 35 4.18 -0.25 6.22
C HIS A 35 3.53 -1.06 5.08
N SER A 36 3.25 -2.36 5.25
CA SER A 36 2.57 -3.18 4.23
C SER A 36 1.14 -2.72 3.93
N LEU A 37 0.52 -1.97 4.85
CA LEU A 37 -0.78 -1.33 4.63
C LEU A 37 -0.74 -0.22 3.56
N GLY A 38 0.45 0.30 3.24
CA GLY A 38 0.63 1.30 2.20
C GLY A 38 0.11 0.83 0.84
N ILE A 39 0.13 -0.49 0.57
CA ILE A 39 -0.43 -1.11 -0.63
C ILE A 39 -1.92 -0.75 -0.77
N GLY A 40 -2.72 -1.08 0.24
CA GLY A 40 -4.16 -0.87 0.23
C GLY A 40 -4.54 0.60 0.36
N SER A 41 -3.80 1.37 1.15
CA SER A 41 -4.02 2.81 1.31
C SER A 41 -3.84 3.56 -0.01
N VAL A 42 -2.70 3.37 -0.69
CA VAL A 42 -2.42 4.06 -1.95
C VAL A 42 -3.31 3.51 -3.06
N HIS A 43 -3.44 2.17 -3.18
CA HIS A 43 -4.31 1.58 -4.20
C HIS A 43 -5.76 2.06 -4.09
N GLY A 44 -6.34 2.08 -2.88
CA GLY A 44 -7.69 2.59 -2.65
C GLY A 44 -7.87 4.05 -3.02
N HIS A 45 -6.83 4.88 -2.80
CA HIS A 45 -6.83 6.28 -3.22
C HIS A 45 -6.76 6.41 -4.75
N CYS A 46 -5.88 5.65 -5.42
CA CYS A 46 -5.76 5.66 -6.89
C CYS A 46 -7.07 5.31 -7.61
N GLN A 47 -7.98 4.57 -6.97
CA GLN A 47 -9.29 4.23 -7.54
C GLN A 47 -10.24 5.44 -7.65
N VAL A 48 -9.98 6.51 -6.90
CA VAL A 48 -10.80 7.74 -6.90
C VAL A 48 -10.04 8.90 -7.54
N GLU A 49 -8.73 9.00 -7.29
CA GLU A 49 -7.84 10.01 -7.87
C GLU A 49 -6.69 9.32 -8.62
N PRO A 50 -6.84 9.04 -9.93
CA PRO A 50 -5.84 8.30 -10.70
C PRO A 50 -4.55 9.08 -10.93
N ASP A 51 -4.57 10.41 -10.80
CA ASP A 51 -3.42 11.30 -10.98
C ASP A 51 -2.73 11.67 -9.65
N LEU A 52 -3.01 10.91 -8.57
CA LEU A 52 -2.43 11.19 -7.26
C LEU A 52 -0.90 11.14 -7.28
N ILE A 53 -0.31 11.96 -6.41
CA ILE A 53 1.13 11.98 -6.14
C ILE A 53 1.37 11.39 -4.75
N VAL A 54 2.33 10.47 -4.65
CA VAL A 54 2.75 9.89 -3.37
C VAL A 54 4.02 10.58 -2.88
N ILE A 55 3.99 11.09 -1.65
CA ILE A 55 5.19 11.50 -0.92
C ILE A 55 5.48 10.44 0.13
N TRP A 56 6.50 9.62 -0.09
CA TRP A 56 6.89 8.52 0.80
C TRP A 56 8.05 8.96 1.70
N VAL A 57 7.77 9.28 2.95
CA VAL A 57 8.78 9.72 3.93
C VAL A 57 9.10 8.57 4.85
N ASP A 58 10.23 7.91 4.62
CA ASP A 58 10.72 6.79 5.41
C ASP A 58 12.26 6.74 5.32
N ALA A 59 12.90 6.08 6.29
CA ALA A 59 14.32 5.76 6.19
C ALA A 59 14.60 4.72 5.09
N HIS A 60 13.60 3.92 4.72
CA HIS A 60 13.70 2.87 3.71
C HIS A 60 12.86 3.21 2.48
N ALA A 61 13.26 2.70 1.32
CA ALA A 61 12.51 2.88 0.09
C ALA A 61 11.32 1.94 -0.06
N ASP A 62 11.20 0.89 0.77
CA ASP A 62 10.12 -0.12 0.73
C ASP A 62 9.76 -0.65 -0.66
N ILE A 63 10.76 -0.80 -1.52
CA ILE A 63 10.61 -1.12 -2.94
C ILE A 63 11.27 -2.46 -3.33
N ASN A 64 11.60 -3.31 -2.35
CA ASN A 64 12.04 -4.66 -2.69
C ASN A 64 10.91 -5.41 -3.39
N THR A 65 11.24 -6.21 -4.40
CA THR A 65 10.30 -7.14 -5.00
C THR A 65 10.32 -8.46 -4.22
N PRO A 66 9.37 -9.39 -4.46
CA PRO A 66 9.43 -10.73 -3.92
C PRO A 66 10.71 -11.50 -4.30
N LEU A 67 11.39 -11.09 -5.38
CA LEU A 67 12.62 -11.70 -5.89
C LEU A 67 13.89 -11.07 -5.27
N THR A 68 13.85 -9.81 -4.84
CA THR A 68 15.05 -9.10 -4.35
C THR A 68 15.12 -8.99 -2.83
N THR A 69 14.01 -9.21 -2.13
CA THR A 69 13.96 -9.18 -0.67
C THR A 69 14.87 -10.23 -0.02
N ILE A 70 15.65 -9.83 0.99
CA ILE A 70 16.46 -10.74 1.81
C ILE A 70 15.72 -11.24 3.06
N SER A 71 14.65 -10.55 3.49
CA SER A 71 13.92 -10.86 4.73
C SER A 71 12.62 -11.60 4.49
N GLY A 72 12.02 -11.43 3.30
CA GLY A 72 10.70 -11.92 2.96
C GLY A 72 9.53 -11.19 3.62
N ASN A 73 9.77 -10.12 4.40
CA ASN A 73 8.73 -9.32 5.05
C ASN A 73 8.16 -8.28 4.09
N MET A 74 6.83 -8.24 3.93
CA MET A 74 6.20 -7.41 2.89
C MET A 74 6.18 -5.91 3.19
N HIS A 75 6.39 -5.47 4.43
CA HIS A 75 6.48 -4.04 4.75
C HIS A 75 7.60 -3.32 3.99
N GLY A 76 8.67 -4.03 3.61
CA GLY A 76 9.77 -3.48 2.79
C GLY A 76 9.55 -3.63 1.28
N MET A 77 8.32 -3.94 0.85
CA MET A 77 7.96 -4.21 -0.55
C MET A 77 6.77 -3.39 -1.05
N SER A 78 6.15 -2.57 -0.20
CA SER A 78 4.88 -1.88 -0.49
C SER A 78 4.89 -1.11 -1.80
N LEU A 79 5.94 -0.35 -2.07
CA LEU A 79 6.04 0.44 -3.30
C LEU A 79 6.24 -0.42 -4.55
N SER A 80 6.86 -1.61 -4.42
CA SER A 80 7.06 -2.50 -5.57
C SER A 80 5.75 -2.99 -6.20
N PHE A 81 4.68 -3.04 -5.41
CA PHE A 81 3.34 -3.46 -5.87
C PHE A 81 2.50 -2.31 -6.46
N LEU A 82 2.99 -1.07 -6.39
CA LEU A 82 2.26 0.15 -6.76
C LEU A 82 2.87 0.87 -7.97
N VAL A 83 4.18 0.70 -8.20
CA VAL A 83 4.89 1.30 -9.34
C VAL A 83 4.62 0.47 -10.61
N LYS A 84 4.39 1.13 -11.74
CA LYS A 84 4.01 0.48 -13.01
C LYS A 84 5.21 -0.01 -13.80
N GLU A 85 6.37 0.60 -13.58
CA GLU A 85 7.60 0.42 -14.36
C GLU A 85 8.50 -0.72 -13.87
N LEU A 86 8.11 -1.40 -12.78
CA LEU A 86 8.84 -2.52 -12.18
C LEU A 86 8.45 -3.89 -12.74
#